data_AF-A0A1W9R1C0-F1
#
_entry.id   AF-A0A1W9R1C0-F1
#
_cell.length_a   1.000
_cell.length_b   1.000
_cell.length_c   1.000
_cell.angle_alpha   90.00
_cell.angle_beta   90.00
_cell.angle_gamma   90.00
#
_symmetry.space_group_name_H-M   'P 1'
#
loop_
_entity.id
_entity.type
_entity.pdbx_description
1 polymer ?
#
loop_
_entity_poly.entity_id
_entity_poly.type
_entity_poly.pdbx_seq_one_letter_code
_entity_poly.pdbx_strand_id
1 'polypeptide(L)'
;MKKLLLITVSILFSGIIYAQCTDLFISEYVEGWSNNKAIEIYNPTSEPIDLAGYRLVRYSNGQNVPPPEQQWTVELSGTIQPYRTFVAVIDKRDPEGSGQEAPVWDDLQDRADAFLCPDYDISWAMYFNGDDALSLEKINGDFVDIFGKYGERPLNETGGTSNPTGGWSTVFPHSTGEGVVITRDHTMFRKSDVDEGIKINPAHFDPMAEWDTLKANTFTNLNWHDNDCMPGGNTKPEFTQANYEFSVPSGSAAGTSVGFVEAIDADDDAVDYFITWGNPYHPFKVNRSTGEILVDIPEQIINETYILTISATDGTSPVEATATITIPSAIDEADLYELAISPNPVLDGKFRVTATENIVSAKVVDLMGRVITSSVNTSKSNELVVELSGVAKGIFLVNIKLGNNKSFAKKITVK
;
A
#
# COMPACT_ATOMS: atom_id res chain seq x y z
N MET A 1 47.26 60.30 44.53
CA MET A 1 46.25 60.42 43.46
C MET A 1 46.60 59.46 42.34
N LYS A 2 45.77 58.42 42.13
CA LYS A 2 45.59 57.67 40.87
C LYS A 2 44.49 56.64 41.13
N LYS A 3 43.25 56.96 40.76
CA LYS A 3 42.13 56.00 40.73
C LYS A 3 42.15 55.34 39.35
N LEU A 4 42.29 54.02 39.34
CA LEU A 4 42.18 53.20 38.13
C LEU A 4 40.69 53.05 37.82
N LEU A 5 40.24 53.53 36.67
CA LEU A 5 38.87 53.35 36.19
C LEU A 5 38.82 52.04 35.39
N LEU A 6 38.11 51.04 35.90
CA LEU A 6 37.84 49.80 35.17
C LEU A 6 36.63 50.06 34.25
N ILE A 7 36.84 50.03 32.94
CA ILE A 7 35.77 50.10 31.93
C ILE A 7 35.42 48.66 31.58
N THR A 8 34.29 48.17 32.08
CA THR A 8 33.66 46.93 31.60
C THR A 8 32.96 47.22 30.27
N VAL A 9 33.53 46.70 29.19
CA VAL A 9 32.89 46.65 27.87
C VAL A 9 31.98 45.42 27.85
N SER A 10 30.67 45.61 27.97
CA SER A 10 29.68 44.56 27.73
C SER A 10 29.47 44.44 26.22
N ILE A 11 30.06 43.40 25.61
CA ILE A 11 29.79 43.03 24.22
C ILE A 11 28.43 42.33 24.21
N LEU A 12 27.40 43.01 23.72
CA LEU A 12 26.12 42.39 23.35
C LEU A 12 26.35 41.63 22.04
N PHE A 13 26.49 40.31 22.14
CA PHE A 13 26.43 39.41 20.99
C PHE A 13 24.95 39.29 20.59
N SER A 14 24.51 40.09 19.62
CA SER A 14 23.25 39.85 18.93
C SER A 14 23.46 38.72 17.94
N GLY A 15 23.21 37.48 18.37
CA GLY A 15 23.06 36.36 17.45
C GLY A 15 21.82 36.58 16.58
N ILE A 16 21.97 36.51 15.26
CA ILE A 16 20.83 36.42 14.36
C ILE A 16 20.31 34.99 14.51
N ILE A 17 19.17 34.82 15.17
CA ILE A 17 18.42 33.56 15.14
C ILE A 17 17.69 33.56 13.80
N TYR A 18 18.15 32.75 12.85
CA TYR A 18 17.35 32.44 11.68
C TYR A 18 16.16 31.58 12.14
N ALA A 19 14.95 31.94 11.71
CA ALA A 19 13.78 31.15 12.01
C ALA A 19 13.79 29.90 11.12
N GLN A 20 14.15 28.75 11.71
CA GLN A 20 13.99 27.42 11.12
C GLN A 20 12.52 27.00 11.16
N CYS A 21 12.14 25.94 10.44
CA CYS A 21 10.79 25.36 10.56
C CYS A 21 9.67 26.33 10.17
N THR A 22 9.91 27.18 9.15
CA THR A 22 9.00 28.27 8.77
C THR A 22 8.18 28.00 7.52
N ASP A 23 8.53 26.98 6.75
CA ASP A 23 7.87 26.64 5.49
C ASP A 23 8.02 25.14 5.21
N LEU A 24 7.34 24.67 4.16
CA LEU A 24 7.41 23.29 3.69
C LEU A 24 8.82 22.94 3.21
N PHE A 25 9.12 21.65 3.13
CA PHE A 25 10.28 21.13 2.38
C PHE A 25 9.98 19.73 1.85
N ILE A 26 10.81 19.24 0.93
CA ILE A 26 10.71 17.88 0.39
C ILE A 26 11.33 16.92 1.41
N SER A 27 10.53 16.02 1.97
CA SER A 27 10.96 14.98 2.90
C SER A 27 11.32 13.67 2.22
N GLU A 28 10.75 13.39 1.03
CA GLU A 28 11.11 12.18 0.27
C GLU A 28 11.07 12.45 -1.24
N TYR A 29 12.10 11.99 -1.95
CA TYR A 29 12.16 11.93 -3.41
C TYR A 29 12.22 10.46 -3.84
N VAL A 30 11.19 10.00 -4.53
CA VAL A 30 11.09 8.61 -4.99
C VAL A 30 11.32 8.57 -6.49
N GLU A 31 12.47 8.04 -6.90
CA GLU A 31 12.71 7.60 -8.26
C GLU A 31 12.78 6.07 -8.31
N GLY A 32 11.62 5.47 -8.48
CA GLY A 32 11.48 4.05 -8.71
C GLY A 32 11.57 3.66 -10.18
N TRP A 33 11.35 2.37 -10.42
CA TRP A 33 11.36 1.81 -11.76
C TRP A 33 10.16 2.29 -12.57
N SER A 34 10.39 2.60 -13.85
CA SER A 34 9.34 3.04 -14.79
C SER A 34 8.57 4.26 -14.26
N ASN A 35 7.28 4.08 -13.93
CA ASN A 35 6.36 5.14 -13.52
C ASN A 35 6.21 5.26 -12.00
N ASN A 36 7.03 4.57 -11.21
CA ASN A 36 7.01 4.72 -9.75
C ASN A 36 7.74 5.98 -9.34
N LYS A 37 7.03 7.12 -9.35
CA LYS A 37 7.60 8.44 -9.06
C LYS A 37 6.72 9.15 -8.05
N ALA A 38 7.34 9.64 -6.98
CA ALA A 38 6.66 10.40 -5.96
C ALA A 38 7.55 11.46 -5.32
N ILE A 39 6.91 12.50 -4.81
CA ILE A 39 7.51 13.55 -4.01
C ILE A 39 6.68 13.67 -2.74
N GLU A 40 7.32 13.50 -1.59
CA GLU A 40 6.72 13.79 -0.30
C GLU A 40 7.15 15.17 0.18
N ILE A 41 6.18 15.95 0.63
CA ILE A 41 6.36 17.30 1.16
C ILE A 41 5.95 17.30 2.62
N TYR A 42 6.82 17.76 3.50
CA TYR A 42 6.57 17.86 4.94
C TYR A 42 6.25 19.29 5.36
N ASN A 43 5.31 19.42 6.30
CA ASN A 43 5.02 20.67 7.00
C ASN A 43 5.67 20.67 8.40
N PRO A 44 6.85 21.29 8.60
CA PRO A 44 7.51 21.36 9.91
C PRO A 44 6.91 22.41 10.85
N THR A 45 5.84 23.11 10.43
CA THR A 45 5.26 24.21 11.20
C THR A 45 4.15 23.73 12.13
N SER A 46 3.82 24.55 13.13
CA SER A 46 2.71 24.29 14.05
C SER A 46 1.33 24.66 13.48
N GLU A 47 1.26 25.13 12.23
CA GLU A 47 0.03 25.59 11.60
C GLU A 47 -0.24 24.83 10.31
N PRO A 48 -1.51 24.60 9.94
CA PRO A 48 -1.83 23.99 8.66
C PRO A 48 -1.40 24.91 7.50
N ILE A 49 -0.84 24.32 6.44
CA ILE A 49 -0.39 25.04 5.24
C ILE A 49 -1.24 24.62 4.04
N ASP A 50 -1.82 25.60 3.36
CA ASP A 50 -2.56 25.41 2.10
C ASP A 50 -1.59 25.29 0.91
N LEU A 51 -1.69 24.18 0.19
CA LEU A 51 -0.83 23.87 -0.95
C LEU A 51 -1.18 24.65 -2.22
N ALA A 52 -2.33 25.32 -2.30
CA ALA A 52 -2.68 26.17 -3.44
C ALA A 52 -1.69 27.34 -3.66
N GLY A 53 -0.89 27.67 -2.64
CA GLY A 53 0.20 28.64 -2.74
C GLY A 53 1.52 28.09 -3.30
N TYR A 54 1.57 26.81 -3.68
CA TYR A 54 2.79 26.09 -4.03
C TYR A 54 2.68 25.33 -5.36
N ARG A 55 3.85 25.03 -5.95
CA ARG A 55 4.00 24.25 -7.17
C ARG A 55 5.29 23.44 -7.15
N LEU A 56 5.30 22.32 -7.86
CA LEU A 56 6.51 21.58 -8.19
C LEU A 56 7.00 21.98 -9.57
N VAL A 57 8.31 22.14 -9.73
CA VAL A 57 8.94 22.51 -11.01
C VAL A 57 10.09 21.56 -11.30
N ARG A 58 10.12 21.04 -12.53
CA ARG A 58 11.18 20.14 -13.03
C ARG A 58 12.16 20.86 -13.94
N TYR A 59 13.44 20.67 -13.67
CA TYR A 59 14.56 21.13 -14.48
C TYR A 59 15.18 19.96 -15.21
N SER A 60 14.56 19.62 -16.33
CA SER A 60 14.92 18.41 -17.07
C SER A 60 16.34 18.46 -17.61
N ASN A 61 17.09 17.37 -17.48
CA ASN A 61 18.35 17.14 -18.19
C ASN A 61 19.35 18.30 -18.05
N GLY A 62 19.43 18.90 -16.85
CA GLY A 62 20.34 20.00 -16.52
C GLY A 62 20.00 21.37 -17.15
N GLN A 63 18.74 21.63 -17.50
CA GLN A 63 18.32 22.97 -17.93
C GLN A 63 18.48 24.01 -16.80
N ASN A 64 18.90 25.24 -17.14
CA ASN A 64 19.08 26.36 -16.20
C ASN A 64 17.78 27.11 -15.87
N VAL A 65 16.76 26.94 -16.70
CA VAL A 65 15.43 27.54 -16.57
C VAL A 65 14.46 26.46 -17.05
N PRO A 66 13.34 26.20 -16.37
CA PRO A 66 12.32 25.34 -16.94
C PRO A 66 11.85 25.99 -18.26
N PRO A 67 11.76 25.26 -19.40
CA PRO A 67 11.12 25.78 -20.61
C PRO A 67 9.70 26.33 -20.29
N PRO A 68 9.10 27.19 -21.13
CA PRO A 68 8.01 28.09 -20.75
C PRO A 68 6.97 27.45 -19.81
N GLU A 69 6.69 28.19 -18.72
CA GLU A 69 6.20 27.82 -17.38
C GLU A 69 5.02 26.85 -17.25
N GLN A 70 4.39 26.40 -18.34
CA GLN A 70 3.15 25.63 -18.29
C GLN A 70 3.37 24.13 -18.20
N GLN A 71 4.35 23.57 -18.92
CA GLN A 71 4.47 22.11 -18.99
C GLN A 71 5.36 21.55 -17.86
N TRP A 72 6.45 22.22 -17.48
CA TRP A 72 7.42 21.74 -16.46
C TRP A 72 6.99 21.88 -15.02
N THR A 73 5.79 22.41 -14.84
CA THR A 73 5.25 22.83 -13.56
C THR A 73 3.96 22.08 -13.30
N VAL A 74 3.68 21.80 -12.03
CA VAL A 74 2.35 21.39 -11.57
C VAL A 74 2.03 22.14 -10.28
N GLU A 75 0.89 22.83 -10.26
CA GLU A 75 0.38 23.47 -9.05
C GLU A 75 -0.14 22.41 -8.08
N LEU A 76 0.10 22.63 -6.79
CA LEU A 76 -0.35 21.73 -5.75
C LEU A 76 -1.71 22.19 -5.21
N SER A 77 -2.39 21.30 -4.50
CA SER A 77 -3.68 21.60 -3.86
C SER A 77 -3.87 20.72 -2.63
N GLY A 78 -4.78 21.11 -1.76
CA GLY A 78 -5.00 20.46 -0.47
C GLY A 78 -4.35 21.22 0.67
N THR A 79 -4.30 20.59 1.84
CA THR A 79 -3.76 21.21 3.05
C THR A 79 -2.94 20.19 3.79
N ILE A 80 -1.71 20.56 4.16
CA ILE A 80 -0.87 19.75 5.04
C ILE A 80 -1.08 20.24 6.46
N GLN A 81 -1.59 19.36 7.33
CA GLN A 81 -1.72 19.67 8.76
C GLN A 81 -0.33 19.85 9.40
N PRO A 82 -0.23 20.49 10.58
CA PRO A 82 1.02 20.60 11.32
C PRO A 82 1.73 19.24 11.44
N TYR A 83 3.03 19.21 11.18
CA TYR A 83 3.89 18.02 11.32
C TYR A 83 3.42 16.79 10.52
N ARG A 84 2.65 17.01 9.45
CA ARG A 84 2.23 15.97 8.50
C ARG A 84 2.96 16.09 7.17
N THR A 85 2.81 15.05 6.36
CA THR A 85 3.31 15.02 5.00
C THR A 85 2.17 15.01 3.98
N PHE A 86 2.55 15.27 2.73
CA PHE A 86 1.71 15.12 1.55
C PHE A 86 2.50 14.42 0.46
N VAL A 87 1.96 13.31 -0.05
CA VAL A 87 2.60 12.46 -1.05
C VAL A 87 1.96 12.70 -2.42
N ALA A 88 2.70 13.38 -3.30
CA ALA A 88 2.33 13.54 -4.70
C ALA A 88 2.93 12.40 -5.54
N VAL A 89 2.09 11.64 -6.23
CA VAL A 89 2.50 10.52 -7.11
C VAL A 89 2.19 10.88 -8.56
N ILE A 90 3.00 10.44 -9.52
CA ILE A 90 2.67 10.59 -10.95
C ILE A 90 1.37 9.83 -11.28
N ASP A 91 0.45 10.42 -12.04
CA ASP A 91 -0.81 9.79 -12.41
C ASP A 91 -0.66 8.90 -13.64
N LYS A 92 -0.01 7.74 -13.45
CA LYS A 92 0.10 6.68 -14.46
C LYS A 92 -0.67 5.43 -14.04
N ARG A 93 -1.80 5.62 -13.36
CA ARG A 93 -2.69 4.52 -12.99
C ARG A 93 -3.36 4.00 -14.26
N ASP A 94 -3.59 2.68 -14.31
CA ASP A 94 -4.24 2.03 -15.44
C ASP A 94 -5.34 1.06 -14.94
N PRO A 95 -6.45 1.59 -14.40
CA PRO A 95 -7.51 0.76 -13.84
C PRO A 95 -8.17 -0.16 -14.89
N GLU A 96 -8.06 0.17 -16.18
CA GLU A 96 -8.65 -0.60 -17.28
C GLU A 96 -7.65 -1.54 -17.97
N GLY A 97 -6.37 -1.55 -17.54
CA GLY A 97 -5.32 -2.39 -18.14
C GLY A 97 -5.07 -2.10 -19.62
N SER A 98 -5.22 -0.85 -20.05
CA SER A 98 -5.16 -0.45 -21.45
C SER A 98 -3.80 0.11 -21.85
N GLY A 99 -3.23 -0.41 -22.94
CA GLY A 99 -1.96 0.05 -23.50
C GLY A 99 -0.78 -0.86 -23.17
N GLN A 100 0.44 -0.35 -23.33
CA GLN A 100 1.69 -1.07 -23.07
C GLN A 100 2.55 -0.39 -22.01
N GLU A 101 2.03 0.67 -21.39
CA GLU A 101 2.75 1.43 -20.38
C GLU A 101 2.57 0.77 -19.02
N ALA A 102 3.65 0.63 -18.25
CA ALA A 102 3.57 0.06 -16.91
C ALA A 102 2.87 1.04 -15.96
N PRO A 103 1.85 0.61 -15.19
CA PRO A 103 1.21 1.48 -14.23
C PRO A 103 2.11 1.77 -13.03
N VAL A 104 1.74 2.79 -12.26
CA VAL A 104 2.26 2.96 -10.89
C VAL A 104 1.93 1.70 -10.08
N TRP A 105 2.86 1.22 -9.27
CA TRP A 105 2.62 0.06 -8.41
C TRP A 105 1.55 0.37 -7.36
N ASP A 106 0.70 -0.61 -7.09
CA ASP A 106 -0.40 -0.49 -6.14
C ASP A 106 0.12 -0.07 -4.74
N ASP A 107 1.26 -0.63 -4.28
CA ASP A 107 1.93 -0.22 -3.04
C ASP A 107 2.25 1.29 -2.96
N LEU A 108 2.55 1.95 -4.09
CA LEU A 108 2.78 3.40 -4.14
C LEU A 108 1.46 4.17 -4.32
N GLN A 109 0.50 3.61 -5.04
CA GLN A 109 -0.83 4.22 -5.15
C GLN A 109 -1.51 4.32 -3.78
N ASP A 110 -1.35 3.31 -2.92
CA ASP A 110 -1.90 3.27 -1.55
C ASP A 110 -1.30 4.34 -0.63
N ARG A 111 -0.20 4.97 -1.03
CA ARG A 111 0.49 6.04 -0.28
C ARG A 111 0.10 7.44 -0.74
N ALA A 112 -0.55 7.58 -1.90
CA ALA A 112 -0.76 8.86 -2.54
C ALA A 112 -1.82 9.72 -1.84
N ASP A 113 -1.50 10.99 -1.62
CA ASP A 113 -2.48 12.04 -1.33
C ASP A 113 -3.06 12.64 -2.62
N ALA A 114 -2.23 12.72 -3.66
CA ALA A 114 -2.64 13.19 -4.97
C ALA A 114 -1.90 12.46 -6.09
N PHE A 115 -2.61 12.31 -7.21
CA PHE A 115 -2.05 11.85 -8.48
C PHE A 115 -1.95 13.04 -9.43
N LEU A 116 -0.74 13.33 -9.91
CA LEU A 116 -0.41 14.52 -10.68
C LEU A 116 0.17 14.17 -12.06
N CYS A 117 0.03 15.09 -13.02
CA CYS A 117 0.58 14.93 -14.37
C CYS A 117 0.10 13.66 -15.11
N PRO A 118 -1.23 13.45 -15.30
CA PRO A 118 -1.76 12.28 -16.01
C PRO A 118 -1.42 12.25 -17.51
N ASP A 119 -1.23 13.44 -18.10
CA ASP A 119 -0.92 13.63 -19.50
C ASP A 119 0.41 14.36 -19.65
N TYR A 120 1.37 13.68 -20.28
CA TYR A 120 2.71 14.21 -20.55
C TYR A 120 2.68 15.47 -21.41
N ASP A 121 1.69 15.61 -22.30
CA ASP A 121 1.56 16.76 -23.18
C ASP A 121 1.01 18.01 -22.45
N ILE A 122 0.42 17.83 -21.26
CA ILE A 122 -0.08 18.91 -20.41
C ILE A 122 0.98 19.33 -19.38
N SER A 123 1.47 18.38 -18.59
CA SER A 123 2.52 18.63 -17.62
C SER A 123 3.42 17.42 -17.45
N TRP A 124 4.72 17.63 -17.58
CA TRP A 124 5.79 16.63 -17.38
C TRP A 124 6.58 16.83 -16.08
N ALA A 125 6.04 17.61 -15.12
CA ALA A 125 6.72 17.91 -13.86
C ALA A 125 7.08 16.65 -13.07
N MET A 126 6.15 15.69 -12.95
CA MET A 126 6.35 14.43 -12.25
C MET A 126 7.08 13.35 -13.08
N TYR A 127 7.45 13.63 -14.33
CA TYR A 127 8.17 12.70 -15.19
C TYR A 127 9.70 12.75 -15.02
N PHE A 128 10.14 13.12 -13.82
CA PHE A 128 11.54 13.26 -13.48
C PHE A 128 12.28 11.92 -13.44
N ASN A 129 13.59 11.97 -13.59
CA ASN A 129 14.51 10.86 -13.40
C ASN A 129 15.83 11.38 -12.81
N GLY A 130 16.81 10.49 -12.62
CA GLY A 130 17.94 10.74 -11.71
C GLY A 130 18.82 11.93 -12.04
N ASP A 131 18.79 12.39 -13.29
CA ASP A 131 19.54 13.53 -13.80
C ASP A 131 18.74 14.83 -13.90
N ASP A 132 17.55 14.88 -13.30
CA ASP A 132 16.72 16.07 -13.21
C ASP A 132 16.78 16.70 -11.82
N ALA A 133 16.90 18.02 -11.78
CA ALA A 133 16.65 18.77 -10.55
C ALA A 133 15.15 19.08 -10.42
N LEU A 134 14.67 19.19 -9.19
CA LEU A 134 13.31 19.60 -8.85
C LEU A 134 13.34 20.74 -7.85
N SER A 135 12.35 21.62 -7.90
CA SER A 135 12.08 22.58 -6.84
C SER A 135 10.64 22.49 -6.36
N LEU A 136 10.47 22.78 -5.08
CA LEU A 136 9.22 23.24 -4.50
C LEU A 136 9.29 24.77 -4.48
N GLU A 137 8.30 25.42 -5.08
CA GLU A 137 8.24 26.87 -5.21
C GLU A 137 6.89 27.39 -4.75
N LYS A 138 6.87 28.63 -4.27
CA LYS A 138 5.63 29.41 -4.15
C LYS A 138 5.16 29.84 -5.54
N ILE A 139 3.85 30.09 -5.70
CA ILE A 139 3.30 30.60 -6.97
C ILE A 139 3.89 31.96 -7.38
N ASN A 140 4.41 32.75 -6.41
CA ASN A 140 5.10 34.02 -6.70
C ASN A 140 6.53 33.85 -7.25
N GLY A 141 7.04 32.61 -7.32
CA GLY A 141 8.38 32.26 -7.81
C GLY A 141 9.47 32.14 -6.74
N ASP A 142 9.15 32.32 -5.45
CA ASP A 142 10.11 32.11 -4.38
C ASP A 142 10.41 30.61 -4.20
N PHE A 143 11.69 30.26 -4.11
CA PHE A 143 12.11 28.89 -3.81
C PHE A 143 11.82 28.54 -2.35
N VAL A 144 11.22 27.38 -2.16
CA VAL A 144 10.96 26.77 -0.86
C VAL A 144 11.99 25.68 -0.59
N ASP A 145 12.22 24.83 -1.58
CA ASP A 145 13.23 23.77 -1.52
C ASP A 145 13.72 23.40 -2.93
N ILE A 146 14.94 22.89 -3.02
CA ILE A 146 15.58 22.44 -4.26
C ILE A 146 16.23 21.07 -4.01
N PHE A 147 15.79 20.07 -4.76
CA PHE A 147 16.46 18.79 -4.88
C PHE A 147 17.30 18.76 -6.16
N GLY A 148 18.60 18.51 -6.04
CA GLY A 148 19.53 18.56 -7.17
C GLY A 148 20.14 19.94 -7.40
N LYS A 149 20.73 20.11 -8.57
CA LYS A 149 21.30 21.38 -9.05
C LYS A 149 20.83 21.62 -10.48
N TYR A 150 19.93 22.58 -10.66
CA TYR A 150 19.52 22.96 -12.01
C TYR A 150 20.67 23.68 -12.75
N GLY A 151 20.69 23.55 -14.07
CA GLY A 151 21.82 24.00 -14.89
C GLY A 151 23.00 23.03 -14.98
N GLU A 152 22.94 21.92 -14.25
CA GLU A 152 23.94 20.85 -14.26
C GLU A 152 23.24 19.52 -14.53
N ARG A 153 23.68 18.81 -15.57
CA ARG A 153 23.20 17.46 -15.83
C ARG A 153 24.22 16.46 -15.26
N PRO A 154 23.90 15.70 -14.21
CA PRO A 154 24.81 14.70 -13.71
C PRO A 154 24.98 13.56 -14.71
N LEU A 155 26.16 12.96 -14.73
CA LEU A 155 26.53 11.86 -15.61
C LEU A 155 26.24 10.51 -14.96
N ASN A 156 26.18 9.47 -15.80
CA ASN A 156 26.18 8.08 -15.36
C ASN A 156 27.61 7.60 -15.06
N GLU A 157 27.73 6.37 -14.58
CA GLU A 157 28.97 5.73 -14.14
C GLU A 157 30.03 5.58 -15.25
N THR A 158 29.65 5.79 -16.51
CA THR A 158 30.54 5.77 -17.68
C THR A 158 30.96 7.17 -18.14
N GLY A 159 30.54 8.21 -17.43
CA GLY A 159 30.73 9.61 -17.81
C GLY A 159 29.83 10.07 -18.96
N GLY A 160 28.74 9.35 -19.24
CA GLY A 160 27.75 9.66 -20.27
C GLY A 160 26.43 10.15 -19.68
N THR A 161 25.50 10.55 -20.55
CA THR A 161 24.13 10.95 -20.16
C THR A 161 23.05 10.04 -20.77
N SER A 162 23.47 9.06 -21.57
CA SER A 162 22.60 8.10 -22.25
C SER A 162 22.51 6.79 -21.48
N ASN A 163 21.37 6.10 -21.61
CA ASN A 163 21.03 4.83 -20.94
C ASN A 163 22.24 3.94 -20.56
N PRO A 164 22.45 3.64 -19.27
CA PRO A 164 21.65 4.11 -18.13
C PRO A 164 21.78 5.62 -17.94
N THR A 165 20.67 6.32 -17.64
CA THR A 165 20.67 7.80 -17.47
C THR A 165 21.57 8.22 -16.32
N GLY A 166 21.91 9.50 -16.22
CA GLY A 166 22.78 9.99 -15.14
C GLY A 166 22.07 10.08 -13.79
N GLY A 167 22.85 10.46 -12.78
CA GLY A 167 22.32 10.88 -11.48
C GLY A 167 23.44 11.36 -10.57
N TRP A 168 23.11 12.11 -9.52
CA TRP A 168 24.13 12.58 -8.59
C TRP A 168 24.72 11.42 -7.78
N SER A 169 26.03 11.47 -7.62
CA SER A 169 26.83 10.38 -7.06
C SER A 169 27.48 10.74 -5.73
N THR A 170 28.07 9.75 -5.07
CA THR A 170 28.69 9.88 -3.75
C THR A 170 30.04 10.61 -3.73
N VAL A 171 30.62 10.96 -4.89
CA VAL A 171 31.96 11.55 -4.99
C VAL A 171 31.89 12.94 -5.60
N PHE A 172 32.49 13.93 -4.92
CA PHE A 172 32.61 15.31 -5.43
C PHE A 172 33.22 15.36 -6.84
N PRO A 173 32.67 16.13 -7.79
CA PRO A 173 31.64 17.16 -7.63
C PRO A 173 30.19 16.65 -7.69
N HIS A 174 29.98 15.34 -7.50
CA HIS A 174 28.70 14.63 -7.46
C HIS A 174 27.97 14.55 -8.81
N SER A 175 28.40 15.27 -9.84
CA SER A 175 27.77 15.26 -11.16
C SER A 175 28.58 14.55 -12.24
N THR A 176 29.76 14.01 -11.93
CA THR A 176 30.63 13.34 -12.91
C THR A 176 30.32 11.85 -13.09
N GLY A 177 29.44 11.28 -12.27
CA GLY A 177 29.17 9.84 -12.23
C GLY A 177 30.28 9.02 -11.54
N GLU A 178 31.32 9.67 -11.00
CA GLU A 178 32.33 8.99 -10.18
C GLU A 178 31.72 8.54 -8.85
N GLY A 179 32.11 7.34 -8.38
CA GLY A 179 31.53 6.75 -7.18
C GLY A 179 30.26 5.95 -7.47
N VAL A 180 29.28 6.02 -6.59
CA VAL A 180 27.98 5.36 -6.74
C VAL A 180 26.93 6.41 -7.07
N VAL A 181 26.22 6.27 -8.19
CA VAL A 181 25.06 7.11 -8.53
C VAL A 181 23.90 6.73 -7.61
N ILE A 182 23.33 7.71 -6.91
CA ILE A 182 22.35 7.45 -5.83
C ILE A 182 21.07 8.28 -5.93
N THR A 183 20.89 9.11 -6.97
CA THR A 183 19.58 9.72 -7.26
C THR A 183 18.79 8.93 -8.28
N ARG A 184 19.46 8.25 -9.22
CA ARG A 184 18.82 7.36 -10.22
C ARG A 184 18.44 6.03 -9.59
N ASP A 185 17.21 5.56 -9.82
CA ASP A 185 16.68 4.27 -9.31
C ASP A 185 16.80 4.13 -7.78
N HIS A 186 16.59 5.23 -7.06
CA HIS A 186 16.76 5.31 -5.62
C HIS A 186 15.59 6.08 -4.99
N THR A 187 15.29 5.74 -3.74
CA THR A 187 14.41 6.53 -2.88
C THR A 187 15.29 7.33 -1.93
N MET A 188 15.13 8.64 -1.90
CA MET A 188 15.91 9.56 -1.08
C MET A 188 15.02 10.07 0.03
N PHE A 189 15.38 9.75 1.28
CA PHE A 189 14.64 10.17 2.47
C PHE A 189 15.42 11.26 3.20
N ARG A 190 14.77 12.38 3.49
CA ARG A 190 15.40 13.53 4.13
C ARG A 190 15.83 13.15 5.54
N LYS A 191 17.00 13.63 5.99
CA LYS A 191 17.44 13.41 7.37
C LYS A 191 16.63 14.28 8.34
N SER A 192 16.45 13.79 9.57
CA SER A 192 15.63 14.45 10.58
C SER A 192 16.18 15.79 11.07
N ASP A 193 17.49 16.02 10.93
CA ASP A 193 18.17 17.26 11.34
C ASP A 193 18.10 18.38 10.28
N VAL A 194 17.34 18.17 9.19
CA VAL A 194 17.13 19.17 8.15
C VAL A 194 15.81 19.92 8.39
N ASP A 195 15.93 21.14 8.89
CA ASP A 195 14.79 21.96 9.36
C ASP A 195 14.23 22.95 8.33
N GLU A 196 14.86 23.07 7.16
CA GLU A 196 14.36 23.89 6.04
C GLU A 196 14.93 23.40 4.70
N GLY A 197 14.22 23.72 3.61
CA GLY A 197 14.66 23.42 2.25
C GLY A 197 15.76 24.35 1.72
N ILE A 198 16.44 23.92 0.66
CA ILE A 198 17.45 24.70 -0.05
C ILE A 198 16.77 25.77 -0.91
N LYS A 199 16.93 27.05 -0.55
CA LYS A 199 16.27 28.18 -1.25
C LYS A 199 17.11 28.85 -2.34
N ILE A 200 18.36 28.42 -2.51
CA ILE A 200 19.31 28.96 -3.49
C ILE A 200 19.95 27.79 -4.21
N ASN A 201 19.99 27.83 -5.55
CA ASN A 201 20.63 26.78 -6.35
C ASN A 201 22.06 26.52 -5.85
N PRO A 202 22.35 25.29 -5.40
CA PRO A 202 23.62 25.02 -4.75
C PRO A 202 24.78 25.07 -5.75
N ALA A 203 25.99 25.41 -5.28
CA ALA A 203 27.19 25.36 -6.11
C ALA A 203 27.52 23.92 -6.55
N HIS A 204 27.23 22.95 -5.69
CA HIS A 204 27.28 21.51 -5.93
C HIS A 204 26.14 20.87 -5.13
N PHE A 205 25.45 19.90 -5.72
CA PHE A 205 24.47 19.10 -4.98
C PHE A 205 25.15 17.84 -4.46
N ASP A 206 25.38 17.77 -3.15
CA ASP A 206 25.81 16.55 -2.47
C ASP A 206 24.55 15.79 -2.00
N PRO A 207 24.15 14.70 -2.69
CA PRO A 207 22.97 13.93 -2.31
C PRO A 207 23.11 13.29 -0.92
N MET A 208 24.31 13.17 -0.35
CA MET A 208 24.50 12.59 0.98
C MET A 208 24.49 13.62 2.11
N ALA A 209 24.44 14.92 1.79
CA ALA A 209 24.45 15.96 2.82
C ALA A 209 23.16 15.93 3.64
N GLU A 210 22.01 16.03 2.97
CA GLU A 210 20.70 16.19 3.61
C GLU A 210 19.79 14.95 3.47
N TRP A 211 20.25 13.92 2.76
CA TRP A 211 19.44 12.73 2.46
C TRP A 211 20.13 11.44 2.85
N ASP A 212 19.33 10.48 3.29
CA ASP A 212 19.65 9.07 3.29
C ASP A 212 19.12 8.44 1.99
N THR A 213 19.77 7.36 1.55
CA THR A 213 19.47 6.73 0.27
C THR A 213 19.05 5.27 0.46
N LEU A 214 17.94 4.92 -0.16
CA LEU A 214 17.30 3.61 -0.13
C LEU A 214 17.19 3.08 -1.56
N LYS A 215 16.92 1.78 -1.68
CA LYS A 215 16.74 1.14 -3.00
C LYS A 215 15.50 1.70 -3.69
N ALA A 216 15.51 1.73 -5.02
CA ALA A 216 14.31 1.98 -5.83
C ALA A 216 13.09 1.21 -5.31
N ASN A 217 11.93 1.86 -5.42
CA ASN A 217 10.62 1.34 -5.02
C ASN A 217 10.51 1.00 -3.52
N THR A 218 11.26 1.71 -2.68
CA THR A 218 11.02 1.68 -1.23
C THR A 218 9.98 2.76 -0.92
N PHE A 219 8.82 2.37 -0.38
CA PHE A 219 7.69 3.27 -0.10
C PHE A 219 7.28 3.29 1.38
N THR A 220 8.01 2.56 2.23
CA THR A 220 7.68 2.39 3.65
C THR A 220 7.83 3.66 4.48
N ASN A 221 8.60 4.63 3.98
CA ASN A 221 8.88 5.89 4.67
C ASN A 221 7.94 7.03 4.26
N LEU A 222 7.08 6.80 3.26
CA LEU A 222 6.05 7.74 2.88
C LEU A 222 4.95 7.82 3.95
N ASN A 223 4.29 8.98 3.98
CA ASN A 223 3.23 9.44 4.88
C ASN A 223 3.68 9.84 6.30
N TRP A 224 4.98 9.93 6.57
CA TRP A 224 5.51 10.40 7.84
C TRP A 224 6.93 10.95 7.69
N HIS A 225 7.31 11.88 8.57
CA HIS A 225 8.69 12.38 8.62
C HIS A 225 9.03 12.85 10.03
N ASP A 226 10.08 12.28 10.62
CA ASP A 226 10.63 12.76 11.88
C ASP A 226 11.57 13.93 11.61
N ASN A 227 11.31 15.08 12.23
CA ASN A 227 12.15 16.26 12.11
C ASN A 227 12.28 17.02 13.44
N ASP A 228 13.44 17.62 13.68
CA ASP A 228 13.80 18.32 14.91
C ASP A 228 12.93 19.58 15.19
N CYS A 229 12.16 20.05 14.20
CA CYS A 229 11.17 21.11 14.36
C CYS A 229 9.93 20.70 15.18
N MET A 230 9.66 19.41 15.31
CA MET A 230 8.50 18.94 16.05
C MET A 230 8.70 19.22 17.56
N PRO A 231 7.70 19.79 18.25
CA PRO A 231 7.84 20.10 19.66
C PRO A 231 8.03 18.81 20.47
N GLY A 232 9.00 18.83 21.39
CA GLY A 232 9.15 17.76 22.36
C GLY A 232 7.85 17.60 23.16
N GLY A 233 7.21 16.44 23.05
CA GLY A 233 5.91 16.18 23.67
C GLY A 233 4.99 15.29 22.85
N ASN A 234 5.18 15.23 21.52
CA ASN A 234 4.40 14.35 20.67
C ASN A 234 4.66 12.87 20.98
N THR A 235 3.60 12.12 21.25
CA THR A 235 3.64 10.71 21.60
C THR A 235 3.03 9.90 20.48
N LYS A 236 3.87 9.12 19.78
CA LYS A 236 3.41 8.23 18.71
C LYS A 236 2.16 7.42 19.10
N PRO A 237 1.29 7.07 18.14
CA PRO A 237 0.09 6.32 18.42
C PRO A 237 0.41 4.90 18.92
N GLU A 238 -0.53 4.31 19.65
CA GLU A 238 -0.46 2.93 20.13
C GLU A 238 -1.71 2.15 19.70
N PHE A 239 -1.52 1.01 19.03
CA PHE A 239 -2.63 0.11 18.72
C PHE A 239 -3.28 -0.44 19.98
N THR A 240 -4.61 -0.47 20.01
CA THR A 240 -5.37 -1.05 21.12
C THR A 240 -5.12 -2.55 21.30
N GLN A 241 -4.67 -3.22 20.23
CA GLN A 241 -4.28 -4.64 20.21
C GLN A 241 -3.05 -4.83 19.33
N ALA A 242 -2.15 -5.72 19.73
CA ALA A 242 -1.00 -6.09 18.91
C ALA A 242 -1.39 -7.03 17.73
N ASN A 243 -2.47 -7.80 17.89
CA ASN A 243 -2.96 -8.75 16.89
C ASN A 243 -4.49 -8.69 16.84
N TYR A 244 -5.03 -8.49 15.65
CA TYR A 244 -6.46 -8.51 15.34
C TYR A 244 -6.81 -9.78 14.57
N GLU A 245 -7.99 -10.33 14.82
CA GLU A 245 -8.51 -11.51 14.13
C GLU A 245 -9.86 -11.18 13.49
N PHE A 246 -9.96 -11.39 12.19
CA PHE A 246 -11.16 -11.15 11.39
C PHE A 246 -11.51 -12.37 10.54
N SER A 247 -12.75 -12.40 10.06
CA SER A 247 -13.17 -13.37 9.06
C SER A 247 -14.14 -12.74 8.08
N VAL A 248 -13.89 -12.96 6.80
CA VAL A 248 -14.75 -12.50 5.71
C VAL A 248 -15.07 -13.68 4.79
N PRO A 249 -16.36 -13.97 4.49
CA PRO A 249 -16.73 -15.10 3.65
C PRO A 249 -16.07 -15.05 2.26
N SER A 250 -15.71 -16.20 1.72
CA SER A 250 -15.23 -16.28 0.33
C SER A 250 -16.29 -15.73 -0.63
N GLY A 251 -15.87 -14.95 -1.63
CA GLY A 251 -16.79 -14.35 -2.61
C GLY A 251 -17.50 -13.08 -2.12
N SER A 252 -17.07 -12.51 -1.00
CA SER A 252 -17.52 -11.18 -0.56
C SER A 252 -17.19 -10.13 -1.62
N ALA A 253 -18.15 -9.25 -1.91
CA ALA A 253 -18.01 -8.21 -2.92
C ALA A 253 -17.06 -7.08 -2.47
N ALA A 254 -16.53 -6.32 -3.43
CA ALA A 254 -15.74 -5.12 -3.16
C ALA A 254 -16.52 -4.15 -2.26
N GLY A 255 -15.84 -3.55 -1.30
CA GLY A 255 -16.42 -2.68 -0.27
C GLY A 255 -17.04 -3.42 0.92
N THR A 256 -16.97 -4.76 0.99
CA THR A 256 -17.40 -5.49 2.19
C THR A 256 -16.46 -5.20 3.36
N SER A 257 -17.01 -4.74 4.47
CA SER A 257 -16.28 -4.51 5.73
C SER A 257 -15.78 -5.84 6.31
N VAL A 258 -14.47 -5.91 6.55
CA VAL A 258 -13.79 -7.06 7.16
C VAL A 258 -13.66 -6.86 8.68
N GLY A 259 -13.38 -5.63 9.11
CA GLY A 259 -13.19 -5.27 10.51
C GLY A 259 -12.50 -3.92 10.68
N PHE A 260 -12.24 -3.53 11.93
CA PHE A 260 -11.59 -2.27 12.27
C PHE A 260 -10.34 -2.55 13.11
N VAL A 261 -9.23 -1.93 12.75
CA VAL A 261 -8.09 -1.75 13.65
C VAL A 261 -8.17 -0.38 14.27
N GLU A 262 -7.61 -0.22 15.47
CA GLU A 262 -7.64 1.05 16.19
C GLU A 262 -6.30 1.31 16.86
N ALA A 263 -5.72 2.47 16.57
CA ALA A 263 -4.61 3.04 17.30
C ALA A 263 -5.02 4.39 17.88
N ILE A 264 -4.59 4.62 19.11
CA ILE A 264 -4.92 5.80 19.90
C ILE A 264 -3.65 6.60 20.10
N ASP A 265 -3.74 7.89 19.80
CA ASP A 265 -2.70 8.85 20.09
C ASP A 265 -2.96 9.51 21.46
N ALA A 266 -1.90 9.67 22.28
CA ALA A 266 -2.06 10.23 23.62
C ALA A 266 -2.28 11.74 23.63
N ASP A 267 -1.88 12.41 22.54
CA ASP A 267 -2.00 13.84 22.33
C ASP A 267 -3.27 14.21 21.52
N ASP A 268 -4.11 13.20 21.20
CA ASP A 268 -5.36 13.30 20.42
C ASP A 268 -5.12 13.72 18.96
N ASP A 269 -3.92 13.42 18.44
CA ASP A 269 -3.57 13.63 17.05
C ASP A 269 -4.27 12.64 16.11
N ALA A 270 -4.53 13.08 14.87
CA ALA A 270 -5.19 12.23 13.87
C ALA A 270 -4.30 11.05 13.45
N VAL A 271 -4.85 9.85 13.34
CA VAL A 271 -4.06 8.66 12.99
C VAL A 271 -4.39 8.20 11.57
N ASP A 272 -3.35 8.05 10.75
CA ASP A 272 -3.42 7.48 9.42
C ASP A 272 -3.00 6.00 9.42
N TYR A 273 -3.77 5.15 8.74
CA TYR A 273 -3.56 3.70 8.66
C TYR A 273 -3.18 3.25 7.24
N PHE A 274 -2.22 2.31 7.16
CA PHE A 274 -1.76 1.73 5.89
C PHE A 274 -1.53 0.23 6.04
N ILE A 275 -1.75 -0.54 4.96
CA ILE A 275 -1.31 -1.93 4.90
C ILE A 275 0.12 -1.91 4.34
N THR A 276 1.10 -2.38 5.12
CA THR A 276 2.52 -2.34 4.75
C THR A 276 3.08 -3.69 4.31
N TRP A 277 2.38 -4.78 4.65
CA TRP A 277 2.77 -6.13 4.28
C TRP A 277 1.57 -7.08 4.23
N GLY A 278 1.69 -8.15 3.46
CA GLY A 278 0.81 -9.32 3.56
C GLY A 278 -0.42 -9.28 2.69
N ASN A 279 -0.46 -8.31 1.80
CA ASN A 279 -1.56 -8.02 0.91
C ASN A 279 -1.17 -8.18 -0.57
N PRO A 280 -0.59 -9.34 -0.98
CA PRO A 280 -0.17 -9.51 -2.36
C PRO A 280 -1.37 -9.38 -3.30
N TYR A 281 -1.20 -8.62 -4.39
CA TYR A 281 -2.25 -8.30 -5.36
C TYR A 281 -3.42 -7.47 -4.79
N HIS A 282 -3.23 -6.85 -3.62
CA HIS A 282 -4.14 -5.89 -2.98
C HIS A 282 -5.62 -6.32 -2.89
N PRO A 283 -5.95 -7.55 -2.43
CA PRO A 283 -7.34 -7.97 -2.23
C PRO A 283 -8.07 -7.18 -1.15
N PHE A 284 -7.34 -6.57 -0.21
CA PHE A 284 -7.89 -5.74 0.86
C PHE A 284 -7.34 -4.32 0.78
N LYS A 285 -8.09 -3.36 1.31
CA LYS A 285 -7.62 -2.01 1.59
C LYS A 285 -7.98 -1.60 3.00
N VAL A 286 -7.24 -0.67 3.57
CA VAL A 286 -7.58 -0.02 4.84
C VAL A 286 -8.03 1.41 4.58
N ASN A 287 -9.11 1.82 5.24
CA ASN A 287 -9.53 3.20 5.24
C ASN A 287 -8.55 4.02 6.08
N ARG A 288 -7.85 4.94 5.41
CA ARG A 288 -6.74 5.70 5.98
C ARG A 288 -7.08 6.42 7.29
N SER A 289 -8.28 6.96 7.47
CA SER A 289 -8.61 7.76 8.66
C SER A 289 -9.40 7.01 9.74
N THR A 290 -9.90 5.80 9.44
CA THR A 290 -10.79 5.06 10.36
C THR A 290 -10.27 3.69 10.75
N GLY A 291 -9.24 3.17 10.07
CA GLY A 291 -8.73 1.82 10.31
C GLY A 291 -9.67 0.71 9.83
N GLU A 292 -10.74 1.01 9.10
CA GLU A 292 -11.64 0.00 8.53
C GLU A 292 -10.94 -0.78 7.42
N ILE A 293 -10.81 -2.09 7.58
CA ILE A 293 -10.34 -2.98 6.52
C ILE A 293 -11.54 -3.41 5.68
N LEU A 294 -11.41 -3.26 4.36
CA LEU A 294 -12.43 -3.55 3.36
C LEU A 294 -11.87 -4.53 2.32
N VAL A 295 -12.74 -5.37 1.77
CA VAL A 295 -12.44 -6.08 0.52
C VAL A 295 -12.30 -5.06 -0.60
N ASP A 296 -11.21 -5.08 -1.36
CA ASP A 296 -10.99 -4.18 -2.49
C ASP A 296 -11.15 -4.88 -3.83
N ILE A 297 -10.33 -5.91 -4.07
CA ILE A 297 -10.36 -6.71 -5.32
C ILE A 297 -10.73 -8.16 -4.96
N PRO A 298 -12.03 -8.50 -4.90
CA PRO A 298 -12.50 -9.84 -4.52
C PRO A 298 -11.85 -10.98 -5.30
N GLU A 299 -11.57 -10.77 -6.58
CA GLU A 299 -10.98 -11.76 -7.48
C GLU A 299 -9.53 -12.12 -7.08
N GLN A 300 -8.86 -11.28 -6.29
CA GLN A 300 -7.51 -11.50 -5.78
C GLN A 300 -7.48 -12.16 -4.40
N ILE A 301 -8.65 -12.50 -3.83
CA ILE A 301 -8.75 -13.33 -2.62
C ILE A 301 -8.50 -14.79 -3.01
N ILE A 302 -7.22 -15.18 -3.02
CA ILE A 302 -6.73 -16.48 -3.47
C ILE A 302 -6.27 -17.39 -2.33
N ASN A 303 -6.07 -16.85 -1.12
CA ASN A 303 -5.61 -17.62 0.05
C ASN A 303 -6.75 -17.79 1.08
N GLU A 304 -6.72 -18.89 1.84
CA GLU A 304 -7.63 -19.13 2.95
C GLU A 304 -7.34 -18.24 4.17
N THR A 305 -6.14 -17.66 4.23
CA THR A 305 -5.70 -16.79 5.33
C THR A 305 -4.75 -15.72 4.81
N TYR A 306 -4.96 -14.50 5.28
CA TYR A 306 -4.07 -13.35 5.08
C TYR A 306 -3.58 -12.86 6.45
N ILE A 307 -2.28 -12.58 6.55
CA ILE A 307 -1.69 -11.95 7.74
C ILE A 307 -1.15 -10.61 7.27
N LEU A 308 -1.91 -9.56 7.54
CA LEU A 308 -1.55 -8.20 7.15
C LEU A 308 -0.72 -7.55 8.25
N THR A 309 0.32 -6.81 7.87
CA THR A 309 0.93 -5.82 8.76
C THR A 309 0.26 -4.48 8.50
N ILE A 310 -0.33 -3.90 9.54
CA ILE A 310 -0.97 -2.59 9.50
C ILE A 310 -0.08 -1.59 10.22
N SER A 311 0.27 -0.50 9.55
CA SER A 311 0.96 0.63 10.19
C SER A 311 -0.03 1.72 10.56
N ALA A 312 0.25 2.42 11.66
CA ALA A 312 -0.46 3.62 12.09
C ALA A 312 0.55 4.75 12.37
N THR A 313 0.25 5.96 11.90
CA THR A 313 1.11 7.14 12.09
C THR A 313 0.30 8.40 12.37
N ASP A 314 0.84 9.22 13.25
CA ASP A 314 0.44 10.60 13.54
C ASP A 314 1.31 11.62 12.77
N GLY A 315 1.91 11.23 11.64
CA GLY A 315 2.88 12.03 10.89
C GLY A 315 4.32 11.80 11.32
N THR A 316 4.55 11.10 12.43
CA THR A 316 5.87 10.64 12.89
C THR A 316 6.10 9.17 12.57
N SER A 317 7.30 8.67 12.90
CA SER A 317 7.66 7.25 12.81
C SER A 317 6.49 6.31 13.18
N PRO A 318 6.04 5.44 12.26
CA PRO A 318 4.84 4.65 12.46
C PRO A 318 5.02 3.55 13.50
N VAL A 319 3.90 3.09 14.05
CA VAL A 319 3.79 1.84 14.80
C VAL A 319 3.09 0.77 13.97
N GLU A 320 3.26 -0.50 14.32
CA GLU A 320 2.67 -1.62 13.58
C GLU A 320 1.89 -2.58 14.47
N ALA A 321 0.86 -3.19 13.91
CA ALA A 321 0.13 -4.33 14.46
C ALA A 321 -0.18 -5.34 13.34
N THR A 322 -0.61 -6.55 13.71
CA THR A 322 -1.01 -7.57 12.72
C THR A 322 -2.52 -7.74 12.65
N ALA A 323 -3.06 -7.99 11.47
CA ALA A 323 -4.46 -8.37 11.25
C ALA A 323 -4.53 -9.69 10.49
N THR A 324 -5.03 -10.73 11.15
CA THR A 324 -5.24 -12.06 10.54
C THR A 324 -6.66 -12.16 10.02
N ILE A 325 -6.81 -12.31 8.71
CA ILE A 325 -8.11 -12.45 8.03
C ILE A 325 -8.27 -13.89 7.57
N THR A 326 -9.27 -14.59 8.09
CA THR A 326 -9.62 -15.96 7.66
C THR A 326 -10.75 -15.94 6.64
N ILE A 327 -10.58 -16.66 5.54
CA ILE A 327 -11.55 -16.77 4.44
C ILE A 327 -12.24 -18.13 4.50
N PRO A 328 -13.31 -18.28 5.31
CA PRO A 328 -14.09 -19.50 5.30
C PRO A 328 -14.70 -19.68 3.92
N SER A 329 -14.58 -20.90 3.38
CA SER A 329 -15.28 -21.26 2.16
C SER A 329 -16.77 -21.00 2.37
N ALA A 330 -17.39 -20.35 1.39
CA ALA A 330 -18.84 -20.31 1.28
C ALA A 330 -19.29 -21.78 1.19
N ILE A 331 -19.81 -22.30 2.29
CA ILE A 331 -20.58 -23.53 2.23
C ILE A 331 -21.79 -23.15 1.38
N ASP A 332 -21.86 -23.63 0.15
CA ASP A 332 -23.06 -23.44 -0.66
C ASP A 332 -24.22 -24.04 0.12
N GLU A 333 -25.19 -23.23 0.54
CA GLU A 333 -26.40 -23.75 1.17
C GLU A 333 -27.14 -24.73 0.22
N ALA A 334 -26.89 -24.67 -1.09
CA ALA A 334 -27.36 -25.68 -2.04
C ALA A 334 -26.64 -27.04 -1.89
N ASP A 335 -25.36 -27.08 -1.50
CA ASP A 335 -24.63 -28.32 -1.21
C ASP A 335 -25.12 -28.99 0.09
N LEU A 336 -25.81 -28.26 0.97
CA LEU A 336 -26.44 -28.78 2.18
C LEU A 336 -27.76 -29.53 1.92
N TYR A 337 -28.38 -29.38 0.74
CA TYR A 337 -29.67 -30.00 0.42
C TYR A 337 -29.77 -30.73 -0.94
N GLU A 338 -28.66 -30.96 -1.68
CA GLU A 338 -28.74 -31.67 -2.98
C GLU A 338 -29.18 -33.14 -2.84
N LEU A 339 -28.94 -33.78 -1.68
CA LEU A 339 -29.26 -35.19 -1.45
C LEU A 339 -29.47 -35.55 0.03
N ALA A 340 -30.61 -36.15 0.37
CA ALA A 340 -30.94 -36.67 1.69
C ALA A 340 -31.22 -38.18 1.68
N ILE A 341 -30.83 -38.86 2.77
CA ILE A 341 -31.10 -40.28 2.99
C ILE A 341 -31.91 -40.45 4.27
N SER A 342 -33.09 -41.07 4.18
CA SER A 342 -33.96 -41.30 5.33
C SER A 342 -34.69 -42.65 5.27
N PRO A 343 -34.86 -43.36 6.40
CA PRO A 343 -34.22 -43.09 7.69
C PRO A 343 -32.73 -43.47 7.67
N ASN A 344 -31.91 -42.76 8.43
CA ASN A 344 -30.54 -43.12 8.76
C ASN A 344 -30.32 -42.87 10.26
N PRO A 345 -30.27 -43.91 11.12
CA PRO A 345 -30.06 -45.32 10.81
C PRO A 345 -31.23 -46.01 10.07
N VAL A 346 -30.90 -46.98 9.22
CA VAL A 346 -31.82 -47.87 8.51
C VAL A 346 -32.26 -48.99 9.45
N LEU A 347 -33.56 -49.05 9.74
CA LEU A 347 -34.15 -50.03 10.68
C LEU A 347 -34.90 -51.15 9.96
N ASP A 348 -35.70 -50.79 8.95
CA ASP A 348 -36.62 -51.73 8.29
C ASP A 348 -36.07 -52.30 6.99
N GLY A 349 -34.74 -52.48 6.92
CA GLY A 349 -34.08 -53.06 5.75
C GLY A 349 -34.24 -52.26 4.45
N LYS A 350 -34.63 -50.98 4.51
CA LYS A 350 -34.73 -50.09 3.35
C LYS A 350 -34.56 -48.63 3.72
N PHE A 351 -34.04 -47.83 2.81
CA PHE A 351 -33.94 -46.38 2.96
C PHE A 351 -34.36 -45.68 1.66
N ARG A 352 -34.70 -44.41 1.79
CA ARG A 352 -35.08 -43.53 0.70
C ARG A 352 -33.97 -42.52 0.46
N VAL A 353 -33.57 -42.37 -0.80
CA VAL A 353 -32.76 -41.26 -1.29
C VAL A 353 -33.71 -40.25 -1.91
N THR A 354 -33.62 -38.99 -1.49
CA THR A 354 -34.28 -37.84 -2.14
C THR A 354 -33.21 -36.88 -2.60
N ALA A 355 -33.34 -36.35 -3.81
CA ALA A 355 -32.43 -35.36 -4.37
C ALA A 355 -33.21 -34.20 -5.02
N THR A 356 -32.52 -33.12 -5.35
CA THR A 356 -33.09 -32.02 -6.14
C THR A 356 -33.15 -32.36 -7.63
N GLU A 357 -32.28 -33.27 -8.08
CA GLU A 357 -32.17 -33.75 -9.46
C GLU A 357 -32.62 -35.21 -9.61
N ASN A 358 -32.88 -35.61 -10.85
CA ASN A 358 -33.28 -36.99 -11.15
C ASN A 358 -32.18 -37.98 -10.74
N ILE A 359 -32.51 -38.97 -9.93
CA ILE A 359 -31.58 -40.01 -9.53
C ILE A 359 -31.46 -41.02 -10.69
N VAL A 360 -30.24 -41.42 -11.03
CA VAL A 360 -29.95 -42.45 -12.05
C VAL A 360 -29.75 -43.81 -11.39
N SER A 361 -28.94 -43.85 -10.33
CA SER A 361 -28.66 -45.09 -9.60
C SER A 361 -28.15 -44.82 -8.19
N ALA A 362 -28.32 -45.81 -7.32
CA ALA A 362 -27.70 -45.88 -6.00
C ALA A 362 -26.99 -47.23 -5.86
N LYS A 363 -25.76 -47.23 -5.36
CA LYS A 363 -24.92 -48.41 -5.17
C LYS A 363 -24.42 -48.43 -3.74
N VAL A 364 -24.78 -49.48 -3.00
CA VAL A 364 -24.36 -49.65 -1.61
C VAL A 364 -23.12 -50.50 -1.58
N VAL A 365 -22.08 -50.03 -0.90
CA VAL A 365 -20.80 -50.72 -0.75
C VAL A 365 -20.41 -50.82 0.72
N ASP A 366 -19.67 -51.87 1.07
CA ASP A 366 -19.00 -51.95 2.37
C ASP A 366 -17.77 -51.02 2.43
N LEU A 367 -17.15 -50.93 3.60
CA LEU A 367 -15.95 -50.10 3.80
C LEU A 367 -14.72 -50.58 3.01
N MET A 368 -14.77 -51.78 2.41
CA MET A 368 -13.73 -52.31 1.52
C MET A 368 -14.05 -52.08 0.04
N GLY A 369 -15.16 -51.38 -0.27
CA GLY A 369 -15.60 -51.07 -1.63
C GLY A 369 -16.33 -52.22 -2.33
N ARG A 370 -16.65 -53.32 -1.63
CA ARG A 370 -17.41 -54.45 -2.22
C ARG A 370 -18.88 -54.06 -2.34
N VAL A 371 -19.47 -54.37 -3.48
CA VAL A 371 -20.86 -54.04 -3.79
C VAL A 371 -21.80 -54.96 -3.01
N ILE A 372 -22.66 -54.37 -2.20
CA ILE A 372 -23.69 -55.09 -1.43
C ILE A 372 -24.98 -55.17 -2.24
N THR A 373 -25.44 -54.03 -2.76
CA THR A 373 -26.62 -53.96 -3.63
C THR A 373 -26.49 -52.77 -4.59
N SER A 374 -27.27 -52.81 -5.66
CA SER A 374 -27.38 -51.71 -6.64
C SER A 374 -28.84 -51.55 -7.06
N SER A 375 -29.28 -50.31 -7.11
CA SER A 375 -30.63 -49.92 -7.54
C SER A 375 -30.51 -48.91 -8.67
N VAL A 376 -31.24 -49.15 -9.76
CA VAL A 376 -31.32 -48.23 -10.91
C VAL A 376 -32.69 -47.59 -10.89
N ASN A 377 -32.74 -46.26 -10.99
CA ASN A 377 -34.01 -45.53 -11.01
C ASN A 377 -34.51 -45.38 -12.45
N THR A 378 -35.28 -46.36 -12.92
CA THR A 378 -35.86 -46.34 -14.27
C THR A 378 -36.94 -45.26 -14.44
N SER A 379 -37.53 -44.80 -13.35
CA SER A 379 -38.55 -43.74 -13.37
C SER A 379 -37.95 -42.34 -13.61
N LYS A 380 -36.61 -42.20 -13.51
CA LYS A 380 -35.90 -40.91 -13.55
C LYS A 380 -36.53 -39.88 -12.61
N SER A 381 -37.02 -40.32 -11.45
CA SER A 381 -37.54 -39.42 -10.43
C SER A 381 -36.43 -38.89 -9.53
N ASN A 382 -36.74 -37.85 -8.77
CA ASN A 382 -35.89 -37.29 -7.73
C ASN A 382 -35.89 -38.10 -6.42
N GLU A 383 -36.50 -39.29 -6.44
CA GLU A 383 -36.59 -40.20 -5.30
C GLU A 383 -36.24 -41.63 -5.69
N LEU A 384 -35.49 -42.35 -4.85
CA LEU A 384 -35.17 -43.75 -5.03
C LEU A 384 -35.19 -44.49 -3.70
N VAL A 385 -36.01 -45.54 -3.61
CA VAL A 385 -36.00 -46.49 -2.48
C VAL A 385 -34.97 -47.58 -2.76
N VAL A 386 -34.08 -47.82 -1.80
CA VAL A 386 -33.04 -48.85 -1.86
C VAL A 386 -33.33 -49.90 -0.81
N GLU A 387 -33.45 -51.14 -1.26
CA GLU A 387 -33.71 -52.31 -0.42
C GLU A 387 -32.39 -52.95 0.03
N LEU A 388 -32.31 -53.24 1.34
CA LEU A 388 -31.21 -53.85 2.07
C LEU A 388 -31.64 -55.11 2.82
N SER A 389 -32.71 -55.78 2.37
CA SER A 389 -33.20 -57.02 2.98
C SER A 389 -32.08 -58.06 3.07
N GLY A 390 -31.78 -58.53 4.28
CA GLY A 390 -30.73 -59.53 4.54
C GLY A 390 -29.29 -58.97 4.65
N VAL A 391 -29.10 -57.65 4.59
CA VAL A 391 -27.79 -57.02 4.82
C VAL A 391 -27.49 -56.99 6.32
N ALA A 392 -26.27 -57.38 6.70
CA ALA A 392 -25.84 -57.38 8.09
C ALA A 392 -25.80 -55.96 8.69
N LYS A 393 -26.04 -55.87 10.00
CA LYS A 393 -25.92 -54.62 10.76
C LYS A 393 -24.50 -54.07 10.64
N GLY A 394 -24.36 -52.77 10.40
CA GLY A 394 -23.06 -52.15 10.16
C GLY A 394 -23.12 -50.77 9.50
N ILE A 395 -21.94 -50.26 9.15
CA ILE A 395 -21.76 -48.99 8.45
C ILE A 395 -21.46 -49.29 6.97
N PHE A 396 -22.14 -48.59 6.07
CA PHE A 396 -21.97 -48.73 4.63
C PHE A 396 -21.86 -47.35 3.98
N LEU A 397 -21.32 -47.31 2.76
CA LEU A 397 -21.37 -46.13 1.90
C LEU A 397 -22.38 -46.37 0.78
N VAL A 398 -23.15 -45.34 0.45
CA VAL A 398 -24.06 -45.33 -0.68
C VAL A 398 -23.51 -44.33 -1.69
N ASN A 399 -23.18 -44.82 -2.88
CA ASN A 399 -22.77 -44.01 -4.01
C ASN A 399 -24.00 -43.76 -4.89
N ILE A 400 -24.43 -42.51 -5.00
CA ILE A 400 -25.60 -42.09 -5.78
C ILE A 400 -25.11 -41.34 -7.01
N LYS A 401 -25.66 -41.68 -8.19
CA LYS A 401 -25.45 -40.94 -9.43
C LYS A 401 -26.73 -40.21 -9.83
N LEU A 402 -26.61 -38.93 -10.17
CA LEU A 402 -27.72 -38.09 -10.64
C LEU A 402 -27.71 -37.94 -12.16
N GLY A 403 -28.80 -37.44 -12.72
CA GLY A 403 -29.04 -37.29 -14.17
C GLY A 403 -28.11 -36.29 -14.84
N ASN A 404 -27.65 -35.29 -14.08
CA ASN A 404 -26.62 -34.33 -14.48
C ASN A 404 -25.19 -34.88 -14.44
N ASN A 405 -25.02 -36.21 -14.27
CA ASN A 405 -23.75 -36.92 -14.09
C ASN A 405 -22.97 -36.61 -12.79
N LYS A 406 -23.46 -35.75 -11.89
CA LYS A 406 -22.88 -35.64 -10.55
C LYS A 406 -23.04 -36.96 -9.77
N SER A 407 -22.08 -37.24 -8.90
CA SER A 407 -22.10 -38.42 -8.04
C SER A 407 -21.78 -38.05 -6.59
N PHE A 408 -22.50 -38.66 -5.64
CA PHE A 408 -22.37 -38.41 -4.21
C PHE A 408 -22.06 -39.71 -3.49
N ALA A 409 -21.26 -39.63 -2.42
CA ALA A 409 -21.09 -40.72 -1.47
C ALA A 409 -21.66 -40.28 -0.11
N LYS A 410 -22.60 -41.04 0.45
CA LYS A 410 -23.15 -40.78 1.78
C LYS A 410 -23.05 -42.03 2.66
N LYS A 411 -22.75 -41.82 3.94
CA LYS A 411 -22.72 -42.88 4.95
C LYS A 411 -24.14 -43.26 5.38
N ILE A 412 -24.42 -44.55 5.46
CA ILE A 412 -25.61 -45.10 6.12
C ILE A 412 -25.21 -46.05 7.24
N THR A 413 -26.07 -46.15 8.26
CA THR A 413 -25.92 -47.13 9.35
C THR A 413 -27.12 -48.07 9.32
N VAL A 414 -26.90 -49.37 9.17
CA VAL A 414 -27.94 -50.40 9.26
C VAL A 414 -27.95 -50.97 10.68
N LYS A 415 -29.09 -50.89 11.36
CA LYS A 415 -29.21 -51.25 12.78
C LYS A 415 -30.05 -52.49 13.06
#